data_AF-A0AB72Z2G8-F1
#
_entry.id   AF-A0AB72Z2G8-F1
#
_cell.length_a   1.000
_cell.length_b   1.000
_cell.length_c   1.000
_cell.angle_alpha   90.00
_cell.angle_beta   90.00
_cell.angle_gamma   90.00
#
_symmetry.space_group_name_H-M   'P 1'
#
loop_
_entity.id
_entity.type
_entity.pdbx_description
1 polymer ?
#
loop_
_entity_poly.entity_id
_entity_poly.type
_entity_poly.pdbx_seq_one_letter_code
_entity_poly.pdbx_strand_id
1 'polypeptide(L)' 'MEKAIAESPTIKSIELELYRQTLFAKPKSRAEHEHQLDVGDAYLKLGGNGAGHARLDQLKADYQRRLVSDDWAY' A
#
# COMPACT_ATOMS: atom_id res chain seq x y z
N MET A 1 -1.52 28.10 8.67
CA MET A 1 -2.47 27.55 7.69
C MET A 1 -2.09 26.13 7.28
N GLU A 2 -0.85 25.89 6.86
CA GLU A 2 -0.35 24.56 6.42
C GLU A 2 -0.51 23.45 7.48
N LYS A 3 -0.23 23.75 8.76
CA LYS A 3 -0.35 22.78 9.85
C LYS A 3 -1.79 22.28 10.08
N ALA A 4 -2.78 23.17 9.91
CA ALA A 4 -4.19 22.83 10.08
C ALA A 4 -4.74 21.96 8.93
N ILE A 5 -4.13 22.07 7.75
CA ILE A 5 -4.44 21.22 6.59
C ILE A 5 -3.86 19.82 6.83
N ALA A 6 -2.61 19.72 7.29
CA ALA A 6 -1.96 18.43 7.60
C ALA A 6 -2.67 17.65 8.71
N GLU A 7 -3.29 18.33 9.68
CA GLU A 7 -4.04 17.71 10.78
C GLU A 7 -5.54 17.50 10.45
N SER A 8 -5.97 17.83 9.22
CA SER A 8 -7.38 17.73 8.81
C SER A 8 -7.86 16.27 8.77
N PRO A 9 -8.91 15.91 9.55
CA PRO A 9 -9.49 14.57 9.52
C PRO A 9 -9.99 14.17 8.13
N THR A 10 -10.53 15.13 7.37
CA THR A 10 -11.01 14.90 6.01
C THR A 10 -9.87 14.53 5.07
N ILE A 11 -8.75 15.24 5.13
CA ILE A 11 -7.58 14.96 4.29
C ILE A 11 -7.01 13.58 4.63
N LYS A 12 -6.87 13.28 5.93
CA LYS A 12 -6.44 11.96 6.38
C LYS A 12 -7.36 10.84 5.86
N SER A 13 -8.67 11.06 5.84
CA SER A 13 -9.63 10.08 5.33
C SER A 13 -9.50 9.85 3.82
N ILE A 14 -9.24 10.92 3.05
CA ILE A 14 -9.01 10.85 1.61
C ILE A 14 -7.69 10.11 1.32
N GLU A 15 -6.61 10.44 2.05
CA GLU A 15 -5.32 9.76 1.91
C GLU A 15 -5.43 8.26 2.22
N LEU A 16 -6.13 7.89 3.30
CA LEU A 16 -6.39 6.49 3.63
C LEU A 16 -7.13 5.76 2.51
N GLU A 17 -8.14 6.38 1.90
CA GLU A 17 -8.90 5.77 0.81
C GLU A 17 -8.07 5.62 -0.47
N LEU A 18 -7.26 6.64 -0.82
CA LEU A 18 -6.34 6.56 -1.96
C LEU A 18 -5.30 5.44 -1.78
N TYR A 19 -4.67 5.38 -0.61
CA TYR A 19 -3.72 4.31 -0.31
C TYR A 19 -4.39 2.93 -0.33
N ARG A 20 -5.62 2.82 0.20
CA ARG A 20 -6.38 1.57 0.17
C ARG A 20 -6.68 1.13 -1.26
N GLN A 21 -7.08 2.02 -2.16
CA GLN A 21 -7.36 1.67 -3.56
C GLN A 21 -6.12 1.10 -4.24
N THR A 22 -4.96 1.74 -4.06
CA THR A 22 -3.70 1.26 -4.63
C THR A 22 -3.25 -0.07 -4.01
N LEU A 23 -3.29 -0.19 -2.68
CA LEU A 23 -2.87 -1.39 -1.94
C LEU A 23 -3.67 -2.65 -2.32
N PHE A 24 -4.97 -2.49 -2.62
CA PHE A 24 -5.86 -3.60 -2.93
C PHE A 24 -5.96 -3.94 -4.43
N ALA A 25 -5.35 -3.14 -5.31
CA ALA A 25 -5.27 -3.49 -6.72
C ALA A 25 -4.39 -4.74 -6.94
N LYS A 26 -4.65 -5.49 -8.02
CA LYS A 26 -3.73 -6.54 -8.47
C LYS A 26 -2.54 -5.87 -9.18
N PRO A 27 -1.28 -6.10 -8.75
CA PRO A 27 -0.11 -5.58 -9.47
C PRO A 27 -0.02 -6.19 -10.86
N LYS A 28 0.32 -5.38 -11.86
CA LYS A 28 0.50 -5.79 -13.26
C LYS A 28 1.95 -5.71 -13.72
N SER A 29 2.83 -5.20 -12.87
CA SER A 29 4.26 -5.11 -13.11
C SER A 29 5.03 -5.16 -11.80
N ARG A 30 6.34 -5.42 -11.87
CA ARG A 30 7.23 -5.35 -10.70
C ARG A 30 7.20 -3.97 -10.05
N ALA A 31 7.26 -2.91 -10.86
CA ALA A 31 7.24 -1.53 -10.36
C ALA A 31 5.92 -1.20 -9.63
N GLU A 32 4.78 -1.66 -10.16
CA GLU A 32 3.49 -1.51 -9.46
C GLU A 32 3.48 -2.27 -8.13
N HIS A 33 4.04 -3.48 -8.09
CA HIS A 33 4.13 -4.25 -6.85
C HIS A 33 4.99 -3.55 -5.79
N GLU A 34 6.17 -3.04 -6.18
CA GLU A 34 7.04 -2.26 -5.29
C GLU A 34 6.32 -1.01 -4.77
N HIS A 35 5.65 -0.27 -5.64
CA HIS A 35 4.85 0.88 -5.25
C HIS A 35 3.73 0.52 -4.26
N GLN A 36 3.08 -0.64 -4.44
CA GLN A 36 2.06 -1.10 -3.50
C GLN A 36 2.61 -1.46 -2.12
N LEU A 37 3.85 -1.93 -2.03
CA LEU A 37 4.53 -2.15 -0.75
C LEU A 37 4.76 -0.83 -0.02
N ASP A 38 5.25 0.19 -0.72
CA ASP A 38 5.47 1.54 -0.16
C ASP A 38 4.15 2.16 0.31
N VAL A 39 3.11 2.07 -0.52
CA VAL A 39 1.76 2.54 -0.19
C VAL A 39 1.18 1.77 1.00
N GLY A 40 1.41 0.47 1.08
CA GLY A 40 0.98 -0.33 2.22
C GLY A 40 1.62 0.12 3.53
N ASP A 41 2.93 0.37 3.54
CA ASP A 41 3.61 0.89 4.72
C ASP A 41 3.09 2.30 5.09
N ALA A 42 2.81 3.17 4.11
CA ALA A 42 2.22 4.49 4.35
C ALA A 42 0.78 4.40 4.91
N TYR A 43 -0.04 3.49 4.35
CA TYR A 43 -1.40 3.22 4.80
C TYR A 43 -1.43 2.81 6.29
N LEU A 44 -0.53 1.90 6.69
CA LEU A 44 -0.46 1.45 8.08
C LEU A 44 0.02 2.55 9.03
N LYS A 45 1.03 3.34 8.63
CA LYS A 45 1.48 4.50 9.41
C LYS A 45 0.37 5.52 9.64
N LEU A 46 -0.55 5.66 8.69
CA LEU A 46 -1.68 6.58 8.78
C LEU A 46 -2.85 6.03 9.63
N GLY A 47 -2.77 4.79 10.11
CA GLY A 47 -3.81 4.13 10.92
C GLY A 47 -4.75 3.23 10.10
N GLY A 48 -4.22 2.63 9.04
CA GLY A 48 -4.91 1.63 8.24
C GLY A 48 -5.44 0.44 9.05
N ASN A 49 -6.45 -0.26 8.51
CA ASN A 49 -7.14 -1.32 9.22
C ASN A 49 -6.47 -2.71 9.07
N GLY A 50 -7.01 -3.71 9.79
CA GLY A 50 -6.50 -5.07 9.77
C GLY A 50 -6.52 -5.75 8.38
N ALA A 51 -7.44 -5.38 7.50
CA ALA A 51 -7.42 -5.90 6.12
C ALA A 51 -6.23 -5.36 5.32
N GLY A 52 -5.83 -4.10 5.57
CA GLY A 52 -4.61 -3.53 4.98
C GLY A 52 -3.34 -4.22 5.48
N HIS A 53 -3.27 -4.56 6.77
CA HIS A 53 -2.16 -5.37 7.32
C HIS A 53 -2.04 -6.72 6.58
N ALA A 54 -3.15 -7.47 6.52
CA ALA A 54 -3.16 -8.77 5.85
C ALA A 54 -2.80 -8.65 4.35
N ARG A 55 -3.27 -7.61 3.67
CA ARG A 55 -2.97 -7.37 2.26
C ARG A 55 -1.48 -7.05 2.05
N LEU A 56 -0.89 -6.24 2.92
CA LEU A 56 0.54 -5.93 2.85
C LEU A 56 1.41 -7.16 3.08
N ASP A 57 1.06 -8.01 4.04
CA ASP A 57 1.78 -9.27 4.29
C ASP A 57 1.70 -10.21 3.08
N GLN A 58 0.54 -10.27 2.42
CA GLN A 58 0.37 -11.02 1.16
C GLN A 58 1.25 -10.49 0.03
N LEU A 59 1.33 -9.17 -0.14
CA LEU A 59 2.20 -8.55 -1.14
C LEU A 59 3.67 -8.83 -0.83
N LYS A 60 4.10 -8.68 0.42
CA LYS A 60 5.48 -9.00 0.85
C LYS A 60 5.84 -10.45 0.55
N ALA A 61 4.94 -11.38 0.85
CA ALA A 61 5.13 -12.80 0.56
C ALA A 61 5.17 -13.09 -0.96
N ASP A 62 4.29 -12.47 -1.75
CA ASP A 62 4.29 -12.61 -3.22
C ASP A 62 5.58 -12.06 -3.84
N TYR A 63 5.99 -10.86 -3.43
CA TYR A 63 7.22 -10.23 -3.91
C TYR A 63 8.44 -11.10 -3.59
N GLN A 64 8.54 -11.59 -2.35
CA GLN A 64 9.66 -12.45 -1.94
C GLN A 64 9.69 -13.75 -2.76
N ARG A 65 8.53 -14.37 -3.01
CA ARG A 65 8.44 -15.58 -3.84
C ARG A 65 8.98 -15.31 -5.25
N ARG A 66 8.54 -14.22 -5.88
CA ARG A 66 8.96 -13.81 -7.23
C ARG A 66 10.44 -13.47 -7.30
N LEU A 67 10.98 -12.84 -6.26
CA LEU A 67 12.39 -12.53 -6.14
C LEU A 67 13.25 -13.81 -6.07
N VAL A 68 12.80 -14.83 -5.34
CA VAL A 68 13.50 -16.11 -5.22
C VAL A 68 13.43 -16.93 -6.52
N SER A 69 12.29 -16.92 -7.20
CA SER A 69 12.10 -17.68 -8.45
C SER A 69 12.52 -16.94 -9.71
N ASP A 70 12.87 -15.66 -9.61
CA ASP A 70 13.04 -14.71 -10.72
C ASP A 70 11.84 -14.70 -11.69
N ASP A 71 10.62 -14.86 -11.15
CA ASP A 71 9.38 -14.91 -11.93
C ASP A 71 8.61 -13.60 -11.82
N TRP A 72 8.74 -12.77 -12.86
CA TRP A 72 8.10 -11.47 -12.96
C TRP A 72 6.90 -11.45 -13.91
N ALA A 73 6.31 -12.60 -14.24
CA ALA A 73 5.08 -12.66 -15.01
C ALA A 73 3.87 -12.33 -14.11
N TYR A 74 3.16 -11.22 -14.40
CA TYR A 74 2.01 -10.72 -13.62
C TYR A 74 0.66 -11.01 -14.28
#